data_AF-A0A511MJM8-F1
#
_entry.id   AF-A0A511MJM8-F1
#
_cell.length_a   1.000
_cell.length_b   1.000
_cell.length_c   1.000
_cell.angle_alpha   90.00
_cell.angle_beta   90.00
_cell.angle_gamma   90.00
#
_symmetry.space_group_name_H-M   'P 1'
#
loop_
_entity.id
_entity.type
_entity.pdbx_description
1 polymer ?
#
loop_
_entity_poly.entity_id
_entity_poly.type
_entity_poly.pdbx_seq_one_letter_code
_entity_poly.pdbx_strand_id
1 'polypeptide(L)'
;MDDQMGFDIEFDDKTQAFLEWVAPERMEAQIRAFLIETIPGTADYVDEWWQPPLTVRVLEATKQFFGGRDGFLEPENRDAADQFIRFYGECFVRRGGMAWTNRPEWSSAPLYVDFSPAVHDGTGDESRSIFAMTDYLFLEDDGPEMADYVITSAARDIRKARKGM
;
A
#
# COMPACT_ATOMS: atom_id res chain seq x y z
N MET A 1 20.95 -37.91 -9.92
CA MET A 1 19.62 -37.30 -10.08
C MET A 1 19.23 -36.94 -8.67
N ASP A 2 19.49 -35.68 -8.31
CA ASP A 2 19.09 -35.16 -7.00
C ASP A 2 17.64 -34.73 -7.16
N ASP A 3 16.73 -35.46 -6.50
CA ASP A 3 15.35 -35.06 -6.34
C ASP A 3 15.34 -33.74 -5.57
N GLN A 4 15.18 -32.66 -6.32
CA GLN A 4 14.82 -31.36 -5.80
C GLN A 4 13.44 -31.54 -5.15
N MET A 5 13.41 -31.72 -3.83
CA MET A 5 12.18 -31.68 -3.04
C MET A 5 11.51 -30.33 -3.27
N GLY A 6 10.56 -30.28 -4.21
CA GLY A 6 9.52 -29.27 -4.21
C GLY A 6 8.70 -29.49 -2.95
N PHE A 7 8.96 -28.69 -1.92
CA PHE A 7 7.99 -28.52 -0.85
C PHE A 7 6.78 -27.86 -1.50
N ASP A 8 5.73 -28.63 -1.76
CA ASP A 8 4.39 -28.09 -1.98
C ASP A 8 3.97 -27.44 -0.65
N ILE A 9 4.33 -26.16 -0.49
CA ILE A 9 3.87 -25.36 0.64
C ILE A 9 2.40 -25.05 0.35
N GLU A 10 1.49 -25.85 0.92
CA GLU A 10 0.06 -25.54 0.93
C GLU A 10 -0.17 -24.36 1.89
N PHE A 11 -0.46 -23.21 1.31
CA PHE A 11 -0.91 -22.04 2.07
C PHE A 11 -2.42 -22.13 2.28
N ASP A 12 -2.92 -21.63 3.42
CA ASP A 12 -4.35 -21.47 3.61
C ASP A 12 -4.94 -20.46 2.59
N ASP A 13 -6.23 -20.55 2.32
CA ASP A 13 -6.92 -19.73 1.31
C ASP A 13 -6.68 -18.22 1.48
N LYS A 14 -6.56 -17.73 2.72
CA LYS A 14 -6.35 -16.30 3.02
C LYS A 14 -4.92 -15.87 2.72
N THR A 15 -3.96 -16.72 3.07
CA THR A 15 -2.56 -16.52 2.73
C THR A 15 -2.36 -16.57 1.22
N GLN A 16 -2.98 -17.52 0.53
CA GLN A 16 -2.94 -17.58 -0.93
C GLN A 16 -3.55 -16.34 -1.58
N ALA A 17 -4.72 -15.89 -1.14
CA ALA A 17 -5.36 -14.67 -1.66
C ALA A 17 -4.46 -13.44 -1.51
N PHE A 18 -3.76 -13.30 -0.38
CA PHE A 18 -2.79 -12.23 -0.18
C PHE A 18 -1.56 -12.35 -1.10
N LEU A 19 -0.98 -13.56 -1.24
CA LEU A 19 0.17 -13.78 -2.11
C LEU A 19 -0.17 -13.48 -3.57
N GLU A 20 -1.36 -13.86 -4.01
CA GLU A 20 -1.89 -13.51 -5.32
C GLU A 20 -2.17 -12.01 -5.47
N TRP A 21 -2.54 -11.31 -4.41
CA TRP A 21 -2.81 -9.87 -4.41
C TRP A 21 -1.52 -9.05 -4.50
N VAL A 22 -0.45 -9.49 -3.83
CA VAL A 22 0.87 -8.84 -3.78
C VAL A 22 1.84 -9.32 -4.86
N ALA A 23 1.40 -10.21 -5.76
CA ALA A 23 2.21 -10.69 -6.87
C ALA A 23 2.80 -9.49 -7.67
N PRO A 24 4.11 -9.44 -7.94
CA PRO A 24 4.76 -8.25 -8.49
C PRO A 24 4.08 -7.71 -9.76
N GLU A 25 3.74 -8.60 -10.69
CA GLU A 25 3.10 -8.22 -11.95
C GLU A 25 1.73 -7.57 -11.72
N ARG A 26 0.98 -8.05 -10.72
CA ARG A 26 -0.32 -7.48 -10.33
C ARG A 26 -0.14 -6.15 -9.61
N MET A 27 0.83 -6.03 -8.71
CA MET A 27 1.16 -4.78 -8.02
C MET A 27 1.50 -3.68 -9.03
N GLU A 28 2.42 -3.97 -9.96
CA GLU A 28 2.83 -3.02 -10.99
C GLU A 28 1.69 -2.65 -11.93
N ALA A 29 0.90 -3.62 -12.39
CA ALA A 29 -0.23 -3.37 -13.29
C ALA A 29 -1.30 -2.49 -12.62
N GLN A 30 -1.66 -2.76 -11.36
CA GLN A 30 -2.68 -2.00 -10.65
C GLN A 30 -2.22 -0.59 -10.30
N ILE A 31 -0.95 -0.40 -9.93
CA ILE A 31 -0.41 0.95 -9.68
C ILE A 31 -0.30 1.74 -10.98
N ARG A 32 0.05 1.09 -12.09
CA ARG A 32 0.03 1.73 -13.41
C ARG A 32 -1.39 2.18 -13.78
N ALA A 33 -2.38 1.30 -13.62
CA ALA A 33 -3.78 1.64 -13.86
C ALA A 33 -4.23 2.80 -12.98
N PHE A 34 -3.83 2.81 -11.70
CA PHE A 34 -4.11 3.92 -10.78
C PHE A 34 -3.61 5.26 -11.34
N LEU A 35 -2.32 5.34 -11.67
CA LEU A 35 -1.69 6.59 -12.09
C LEU A 35 -2.16 7.09 -13.47
N ILE A 36 -2.46 6.17 -14.39
CA ILE A 36 -2.75 6.51 -15.79
C ILE A 36 -4.25 6.59 -16.08
N GLU A 37 -5.06 5.76 -15.44
CA GLU A 37 -6.50 5.63 -15.74
C GLU A 37 -7.38 6.24 -14.65
N THR A 38 -7.07 5.97 -13.38
CA THR A 38 -7.91 6.41 -12.24
C THR A 38 -7.69 7.88 -11.87
N ILE A 39 -6.43 8.32 -11.82
CA ILE A 39 -6.06 9.73 -11.50
C ILE A 39 -5.14 10.33 -12.58
N PRO A 40 -5.59 10.38 -13.85
CA PRO A 40 -4.76 10.75 -14.99
C PRO A 40 -4.16 12.15 -14.88
N GLY A 41 -2.97 12.34 -15.46
CA GLY A 41 -2.32 13.65 -15.57
C GLY A 41 -1.55 14.10 -14.33
N THR A 42 -1.48 13.25 -13.29
CA THR A 42 -0.75 13.57 -12.06
C THR A 42 0.71 13.12 -12.11
N ALA A 43 0.95 11.88 -12.55
CA ALA A 43 2.26 11.24 -12.64
C ALA A 43 2.22 10.13 -13.69
N ASP A 44 3.35 9.88 -14.36
CA ASP A 44 3.50 8.69 -15.18
C ASP A 44 4.10 7.55 -14.35
N TYR A 45 3.81 6.30 -14.73
CA TYR A 45 4.37 5.12 -14.03
C TYR A 45 5.91 5.05 -14.09
N VAL A 46 6.53 5.68 -15.10
CA VAL A 46 7.99 5.73 -15.26
C VAL A 46 8.65 6.76 -14.33
N ASP A 47 7.87 7.64 -13.72
CA ASP A 47 8.38 8.63 -12.77
C ASP A 47 8.66 7.99 -11.40
N GLU A 48 9.43 8.71 -10.57
CA GLU A 48 9.58 8.38 -9.15
C GLU A 48 8.35 8.86 -8.35
N TRP A 49 7.15 8.38 -8.69
CA TRP A 49 5.88 8.77 -8.07
C TRP A 49 5.83 8.52 -6.57
N TRP A 50 6.68 7.62 -6.06
CA TRP A 50 6.83 7.37 -4.63
C TRP A 50 7.64 8.45 -3.91
N GLN A 51 8.25 9.44 -4.59
CA GLN A 51 8.97 10.56 -3.98
C GLN A 51 8.19 11.89 -4.07
N PRO A 52 8.33 12.78 -3.06
CA PRO A 52 7.90 14.18 -3.19
C PRO A 52 8.66 14.92 -4.29
N PRO A 53 8.02 15.89 -4.99
CA PRO A 53 6.67 16.38 -4.75
C PRO A 53 5.56 15.51 -5.38
N LEU A 54 5.92 14.47 -6.15
CA LEU A 54 4.97 13.74 -6.97
C LEU A 54 3.99 12.90 -6.13
N THR A 55 4.47 12.28 -5.05
CA THR A 55 3.61 11.54 -4.11
C THR A 55 2.52 12.43 -3.52
N VAL A 56 2.87 13.66 -3.11
CA VAL A 56 1.90 14.61 -2.56
C VAL A 56 0.84 14.97 -3.59
N ARG A 57 1.23 15.21 -4.85
CA ARG A 57 0.28 15.48 -5.95
C ARG A 57 -0.66 14.30 -6.21
N VAL A 58 -0.12 13.07 -6.18
CA VAL A 58 -0.93 11.86 -6.30
C VAL A 58 -1.93 11.74 -5.15
N LEU A 59 -1.49 11.98 -3.92
CA LEU A 59 -2.36 11.96 -2.74
C LEU A 59 -3.45 13.05 -2.82
N GLU A 60 -3.12 14.25 -3.31
CA GLU A 60 -4.09 15.31 -3.55
C GLU A 60 -5.14 14.90 -4.60
N ALA A 61 -4.70 14.39 -5.76
CA ALA A 61 -5.59 13.90 -6.81
C ALA A 61 -6.47 12.75 -6.31
N THR A 62 -5.92 11.87 -5.48
CA THR A 62 -6.65 10.76 -4.85
C THR A 62 -7.76 11.27 -3.93
N LYS A 63 -7.45 12.25 -3.06
CA LYS A 63 -8.44 12.85 -2.15
C LYS A 63 -9.56 13.53 -2.94
N GLN A 64 -9.23 14.22 -4.03
CA GLN A 64 -10.21 14.84 -4.92
C GLN A 64 -11.08 13.80 -5.64
N PHE A 65 -10.48 12.71 -6.14
CA PHE A 65 -11.18 11.63 -6.84
C PHE A 65 -12.26 10.98 -5.97
N PHE A 66 -11.92 10.59 -4.73
CA PHE A 66 -12.88 9.95 -3.83
C PHE A 66 -13.81 10.95 -3.13
N GLY A 67 -13.49 12.25 -3.11
CA GLY A 67 -14.29 13.26 -2.41
C GLY A 67 -14.32 13.11 -0.87
N GLY A 68 -13.56 12.17 -0.30
CA GLY A 68 -13.48 11.94 1.15
C GLY A 68 -13.43 10.47 1.53
N ARG A 69 -13.52 10.19 2.84
CA ARG A 69 -13.48 8.82 3.38
C ARG A 69 -14.66 7.98 2.90
N ASP A 70 -15.85 8.57 2.87
CA ASP A 70 -17.07 7.85 2.47
C ASP A 70 -16.98 7.37 1.02
N GLY A 71 -16.59 8.25 0.09
CA GLY A 71 -16.41 7.86 -1.32
C GLY A 71 -15.29 6.83 -1.52
N PHE A 72 -14.24 6.85 -0.71
CA PHE A 72 -13.22 5.80 -0.72
C PHE A 72 -13.76 4.42 -0.30
N LEU A 73 -14.82 4.38 0.52
CA LEU A 73 -15.44 3.14 1.01
C LEU A 73 -16.68 2.71 0.18
N GLU A 74 -17.09 3.51 -0.80
CA GLU A 74 -18.21 3.17 -1.68
C GLU A 74 -17.92 1.90 -2.50
N PRO A 75 -18.87 0.96 -2.61
CA PRO A 75 -18.70 -0.27 -3.39
C PRO A 75 -18.31 -0.02 -4.85
N GLU A 76 -18.81 1.05 -5.47
CA GLU A 76 -18.53 1.46 -6.84
C GLU A 76 -17.06 1.85 -7.04
N ASN A 77 -16.40 2.29 -5.96
CA ASN A 77 -15.02 2.73 -5.95
C ASN A 77 -14.05 1.64 -5.47
N ARG A 78 -14.52 0.40 -5.25
CA ARG A 78 -13.72 -0.70 -4.69
C ARG A 78 -12.42 -0.95 -5.45
N ASP A 79 -12.47 -0.97 -6.79
CA ASP A 79 -11.28 -1.21 -7.62
C ASP A 79 -10.28 -0.05 -7.53
N ALA A 80 -10.77 1.20 -7.56
CA ALA A 80 -9.94 2.38 -7.40
C ALA A 80 -9.32 2.45 -5.98
N ALA A 81 -10.06 2.04 -4.96
CA ALA A 81 -9.59 1.98 -3.58
C ALA A 81 -8.51 0.90 -3.41
N ASP A 82 -8.71 -0.29 -4.00
CA ASP A 82 -7.76 -1.39 -4.04
C ASP A 82 -6.44 -0.97 -4.73
N GLN A 83 -6.54 -0.27 -5.85
CA GLN A 83 -5.41 0.36 -6.55
C GLN A 83 -4.66 1.39 -5.68
N PHE A 84 -5.40 2.29 -5.02
CA PHE A 84 -4.80 3.28 -4.13
C PHE A 84 -4.06 2.62 -2.95
N ILE A 85 -4.62 1.57 -2.34
CA ILE A 85 -3.96 0.84 -1.25
C ILE A 85 -2.61 0.29 -1.69
N ARG A 86 -2.50 -0.26 -2.91
CA ARG A 86 -1.21 -0.72 -3.45
C ARG A 86 -0.23 0.41 -3.67
N PHE A 87 -0.67 1.47 -4.33
CA PHE A 87 0.14 2.67 -4.53
C PHE A 87 0.69 3.18 -3.20
N TYR A 88 -0.18 3.33 -2.21
CA TYR A 88 0.18 3.93 -0.94
C TYR A 88 1.12 3.05 -0.13
N GLY A 89 0.87 1.73 -0.08
CA GLY A 89 1.79 0.79 0.55
C GLY A 89 3.14 0.69 -0.16
N GLU A 90 3.18 0.74 -1.50
CA GLU A 90 4.44 0.78 -2.24
C GLU A 90 5.26 2.04 -1.97
N CYS A 91 4.62 3.17 -1.62
CA CYS A 91 5.36 4.33 -1.14
C CYS A 91 6.16 4.01 0.15
N PHE A 92 5.58 3.25 1.09
CA PHE A 92 6.29 2.79 2.29
C PHE A 92 7.42 1.80 1.94
N VAL A 93 7.14 0.84 1.07
CA VAL A 93 8.12 -0.16 0.60
C VAL A 93 9.32 0.54 -0.06
N ARG A 94 9.07 1.42 -1.02
CA ARG A 94 10.12 2.07 -1.82
C ARG A 94 10.90 3.14 -1.05
N ARG A 95 10.26 3.92 -0.17
CA ARG A 95 10.96 4.96 0.62
C ARG A 95 11.62 4.43 1.89
N GLY A 96 10.94 3.51 2.57
CA GLY A 96 11.39 2.94 3.84
C GLY A 96 12.19 1.66 3.70
N GLY A 97 12.11 0.97 2.56
CA GLY A 97 12.60 -0.40 2.44
C GLY A 97 11.84 -1.35 3.35
N MET A 98 10.52 -1.12 3.49
CA MET A 98 9.60 -2.01 4.18
C MET A 98 9.25 -3.21 3.29
N ALA A 99 8.62 -4.23 3.87
CA ALA A 99 8.12 -5.38 3.13
C ALA A 99 6.62 -5.58 3.39
N TRP A 100 5.90 -6.04 2.38
CA TRP A 100 4.49 -6.42 2.50
C TRP A 100 4.32 -7.64 3.40
N THR A 101 3.26 -7.64 4.21
CA THR A 101 2.85 -8.77 5.05
C THR A 101 1.33 -8.81 5.17
N ASN A 102 0.80 -9.98 5.52
CA ASN A 102 -0.61 -10.20 5.75
C ASN A 102 -0.92 -10.16 7.25
N ARG A 103 -1.99 -9.44 7.63
CA ARG A 103 -2.52 -9.42 8.99
C ARG A 103 -4.03 -9.70 8.97
N PRO A 104 -4.49 -10.93 8.70
CA PRO A 104 -5.92 -11.24 8.60
C PRO A 104 -6.73 -10.84 9.85
N GLU A 105 -6.08 -10.80 11.02
CA GLU A 105 -6.64 -10.32 12.27
C GLU A 105 -7.03 -8.82 12.26
N TRP A 106 -6.53 -8.06 11.27
CA TRP A 106 -6.85 -6.66 11.01
C TRP A 106 -7.76 -6.49 9.79
N SER A 107 -8.55 -7.51 9.44
CA SER A 107 -9.47 -7.48 8.30
C SER A 107 -10.27 -6.18 8.29
N SER A 108 -10.24 -5.50 7.15
CA SER A 108 -10.76 -4.13 6.99
C SER A 108 -11.92 -4.13 6.00
N ALA A 109 -13.04 -4.73 6.40
CA ALA A 109 -14.28 -4.64 5.63
C ALA A 109 -14.65 -3.15 5.44
N PRO A 110 -15.19 -2.75 4.27
CA PRO A 110 -15.67 -3.60 3.19
C PRO A 110 -14.61 -4.02 2.15
N LEU A 111 -13.41 -3.43 2.17
CA LEU A 111 -12.41 -3.63 1.11
C LEU A 111 -11.75 -5.01 1.20
N TYR A 112 -11.36 -5.44 2.40
CA TYR A 112 -10.66 -6.72 2.59
C TYR A 112 -11.31 -7.54 3.69
N VAL A 113 -11.90 -8.68 3.30
CA VAL A 113 -12.59 -9.62 4.21
C VAL A 113 -11.69 -10.81 4.55
N ASP A 114 -10.91 -11.28 3.58
CA ASP A 114 -10.11 -12.51 3.71
C ASP A 114 -8.69 -12.26 4.22
N PHE A 115 -8.10 -11.10 3.91
CA PHE A 115 -6.76 -10.70 4.33
C PHE A 115 -6.74 -9.22 4.76
N SER A 116 -5.59 -8.72 5.23
CA SER A 116 -5.41 -7.29 5.48
C SER A 116 -3.99 -6.87 5.07
N PRO A 117 -3.85 -6.04 4.03
CA PRO A 117 -2.54 -5.56 3.59
C PRO A 117 -1.86 -4.71 4.66
N ALA A 118 -0.67 -5.13 5.06
CA ALA A 118 0.20 -4.40 5.96
C ALA A 118 1.63 -4.35 5.42
N VAL A 119 2.43 -3.44 5.95
CA VAL A 119 3.88 -3.38 5.72
C VAL A 119 4.62 -3.47 7.03
N HIS A 120 5.79 -4.11 7.04
CA HIS A 120 6.66 -4.21 8.20
C HIS A 120 8.09 -3.75 7.91
N ASP A 121 8.83 -3.45 8.96
CA ASP A 121 10.22 -2.93 8.95
C ASP A 121 11.31 -3.90 8.45
N GLY A 122 10.94 -5.14 8.13
CA GLY A 122 11.84 -6.23 7.75
C GLY A 122 12.13 -7.25 8.85
N THR A 123 11.96 -6.90 10.14
CA THR A 123 12.01 -7.89 11.24
C THR A 123 10.62 -8.41 11.58
N GLY A 124 9.59 -7.61 11.30
CA GLY A 124 8.20 -7.97 11.59
C GLY A 124 7.72 -7.48 12.96
N ASP A 125 8.61 -6.84 13.74
CA ASP A 125 8.30 -6.31 15.07
C ASP A 125 7.35 -5.11 14.97
N GLU A 126 7.57 -4.22 14.00
CA GLU A 126 6.66 -3.13 13.69
C GLU A 126 5.94 -3.41 12.36
N SER A 127 4.60 -3.47 12.42
CA SER A 127 3.72 -3.64 11.27
C SER A 127 2.68 -2.52 11.21
N ARG A 128 2.35 -2.06 10.00
CA ARG A 128 1.39 -0.97 9.76
C ARG A 128 0.32 -1.44 8.78
N SER A 129 -0.96 -1.38 9.19
CA SER A 129 -2.08 -1.62 8.27
C SER A 129 -2.14 -0.49 7.24
N ILE A 130 -2.02 -0.82 5.95
CA ILE A 130 -2.08 0.20 4.90
C ILE A 130 -3.46 0.83 4.81
N PHE A 131 -4.52 0.04 5.04
CA PHE A 131 -5.88 0.57 5.12
C PHE A 131 -6.03 1.61 6.22
N ALA A 132 -5.56 1.33 7.44
CA ALA A 132 -5.61 2.30 8.53
C ALA A 132 -4.75 3.54 8.22
N MET A 133 -3.60 3.39 7.55
CA MET A 133 -2.77 4.53 7.17
C MET A 133 -3.46 5.45 6.14
N THR A 134 -4.49 4.99 5.41
CA THR A 134 -5.26 5.87 4.52
C THR A 134 -6.08 6.92 5.26
N ASP A 135 -6.35 6.74 6.56
CA ASP A 135 -7.11 7.71 7.34
C ASP A 135 -6.39 9.07 7.37
N TYR A 136 -5.05 9.08 7.41
CA TYR A 136 -4.24 10.32 7.33
C TYR A 136 -4.46 11.13 6.04
N LEU A 137 -5.01 10.52 4.98
CA LEU A 137 -5.40 11.27 3.78
C LEU A 137 -6.77 11.94 3.94
N PHE A 138 -7.70 11.26 4.63
CA PHE A 138 -9.12 11.60 4.60
C PHE A 138 -9.66 12.28 5.86
N LEU A 139 -8.93 12.28 6.98
CA LEU A 139 -9.32 13.03 8.18
C LEU A 139 -9.38 14.54 7.91
N GLU A 140 -10.29 15.24 8.59
CA GLU A 140 -10.58 16.67 8.35
C GLU A 140 -9.38 17.58 8.63
N ASP A 141 -8.60 17.29 9.69
CA ASP A 141 -7.42 18.06 10.08
C ASP A 141 -6.12 17.61 9.39
N ASP A 142 -6.17 16.49 8.65
CA ASP A 142 -5.04 15.91 7.93
C ASP A 142 -5.14 16.18 6.41
N GLY A 143 -4.52 15.34 5.58
CA GLY A 143 -4.54 15.49 4.13
C GLY A 143 -3.28 14.98 3.45
N PRO A 144 -3.06 15.35 2.19
CA PRO A 144 -1.94 14.86 1.37
C PRO A 144 -0.57 15.03 2.05
N GLU A 145 -0.35 16.16 2.72
CA GLU A 145 0.89 16.43 3.45
C GLU A 145 1.08 15.51 4.66
N MET A 146 0.02 15.21 5.42
CA MET A 146 0.09 14.29 6.56
C MET A 146 0.31 12.85 6.08
N ALA A 147 -0.39 12.45 5.02
CA ALA A 147 -0.20 11.15 4.38
C ALA A 147 1.23 10.96 3.84
N ASP A 148 1.85 11.99 3.23
CA ASP A 148 3.27 11.92 2.86
C ASP A 148 4.20 11.93 4.08
N TYR A 149 3.85 12.72 5.10
CA TYR A 149 4.62 12.79 6.34
C TYR A 149 4.74 11.42 7.02
N VAL A 150 3.66 10.64 7.09
CA VAL A 150 3.71 9.31 7.71
C VAL A 150 4.59 8.34 6.92
N ILE A 151 4.61 8.41 5.58
CA ILE A 151 5.56 7.67 4.74
C ILE A 151 7.00 8.11 5.06
N THR A 152 7.24 9.43 5.13
CA THR A 152 8.55 10.01 5.46
C THR A 152 9.04 9.58 6.83
N SER A 153 8.16 9.61 7.83
CA SER A 153 8.50 9.25 9.21
C SER A 153 8.86 7.77 9.29
N ALA A 154 8.05 6.88 8.71
CA ALA A 154 8.35 5.46 8.67
C ALA A 154 9.72 5.19 8.02
N ALA A 155 10.01 5.84 6.88
CA ALA A 155 11.30 5.71 6.23
C ALA A 155 12.47 6.22 7.08
N ARG A 156 12.28 7.29 7.85
CA ARG A 156 13.28 7.83 8.79
C ARG A 156 13.54 6.87 9.93
N ASP A 157 12.49 6.29 10.51
CA ASP A 157 12.59 5.41 11.67
C ASP A 157 13.31 4.11 11.32
N ILE A 158 13.02 3.52 10.15
CA ILE A 158 13.74 2.36 9.64
C ILE A 158 15.22 2.66 9.42
N ARG A 159 15.55 3.84 8.84
CA ARG A 159 16.95 4.24 8.64
C ARG A 159 17.69 4.43 9.96
N LYS A 160 17.01 4.90 11.02
CA LYS A 160 17.61 5.02 12.36
C LYS A 160 17.84 3.64 12.97
N ALA A 161 16.86 2.74 12.92
CA ALA A 161 16.98 1.38 13.44
C ALA A 161 18.17 0.64 12.80
N ARG A 162 18.30 0.72 11.47
CA ARG A 162 19.41 0.10 10.72
C ARG A 162 20.79 0.69 11.02
N LYS A 163 20.89 1.95 11.46
CA LYS A 163 22.16 2.59 11.84
C LYS A 163 22.58 2.34 13.28
N GLY A 164 21.63 1.93 14.13
CA GLY A 164 21.89 1.59 15.54
C GLY A 164 22.29 0.13 15.75
N MET A 165 22.20 -0.70 14.71
CA MET A 165 22.72 -2.07 14.63
C MET A 165 24.16 -2.07 14.15
#